data_AF-A0A542AIX8-F1
#
_entry.id   AF-A0A542AIX8-F1
#
_cell.length_a   1.000
_cell.length_b   1.000
_cell.length_c   1.000
_cell.angle_alpha   90.00
_cell.angle_beta   90.00
_cell.angle_gamma   90.00
#
_symmetry.space_group_name_H-M   'P 1'
#
loop_
_entity.id
_entity.type
_entity.pdbx_description
1 polymer ?
#
loop_
_entity_poly.entity_id
_entity_poly.type
_entity_poly.pdbx_seq_one_letter_code
_entity_poly.pdbx_strand_id
1 'polypeptide(L)'
;MDKKEQARELFEKQGKSLSEIAEILGISPGTVRSWKSRGGWGSNVATQRNVAKKRCNATKETKPETPPAELVEPLTENERLFCEVYSRNKNATQAYLKVYGCTYNSAMTSAYDNLRKPKIKAYLNYLRKCQREAMNLQPIDIVERFMHIAFADMTDFVDYGTKVIPIIDGEGKVAGSTERDFLQFRDSQMVDGGVIKEVRQTQQGMAIKLESRMDALKWLSDYFEMNPADKHKQEIDKRRLEIELLKAQSSIKDTGESTIPDDGFAEALNSQAADVWQDGDNANPDWEEQNDDLDKD
;
A
#
# COMPACT_ATOMS: atom_id res chain seq x y z
N MET A 1 47.46 -50.06 -29.12
CA MET A 1 46.11 -49.73 -29.61
C MET A 1 45.23 -49.54 -28.40
N ASP A 2 44.60 -48.37 -28.25
CA ASP A 2 43.70 -48.13 -27.12
C ASP A 2 42.49 -49.09 -27.22
N LYS A 3 42.04 -49.65 -26.09
CA LYS A 3 40.94 -50.62 -26.06
C LYS A 3 39.64 -50.01 -26.62
N LYS A 4 39.49 -48.70 -26.47
CA LYS A 4 38.35 -47.95 -27.04
C LYS A 4 38.42 -47.87 -28.57
N GLU A 5 39.59 -47.70 -29.15
CA GLU A 5 39.76 -47.65 -30.61
C GLU A 5 39.53 -49.03 -31.23
N GLN A 6 40.03 -50.08 -30.59
CA GLN A 6 39.75 -51.47 -30.98
C GLN A 6 38.25 -51.77 -30.92
N ALA A 7 37.57 -51.37 -29.84
CA ALA A 7 36.12 -51.52 -29.72
C ALA A 7 35.36 -50.77 -30.82
N ARG A 8 35.84 -49.59 -31.23
CA ARG A 8 35.24 -48.82 -32.33
C ARG A 8 35.40 -49.53 -33.66
N GLU A 9 36.59 -50.05 -33.93
CA GLU A 9 36.89 -50.74 -35.19
C GLU A 9 36.09 -52.05 -35.31
N LEU A 10 36.02 -52.83 -34.23
CA LEU A 10 35.20 -54.04 -34.18
C LEU A 10 33.70 -53.74 -34.39
N PHE A 11 33.23 -52.58 -33.90
CA PHE A 11 31.84 -52.15 -34.07
C PHE A 11 31.55 -51.62 -35.48
N GLU A 12 32.37 -50.70 -36.01
CA GLU A 12 32.13 -50.02 -37.29
C GLU A 12 32.54 -50.87 -38.50
N LYS A 13 33.66 -51.60 -38.45
CA LYS A 13 34.15 -52.39 -39.59
C LYS A 13 33.64 -53.82 -39.61
N GLN A 14 33.51 -54.46 -38.44
CA GLN A 14 33.09 -55.87 -38.34
C GLN A 14 31.61 -56.04 -37.96
N GLY A 15 30.92 -54.97 -37.54
CA GLY A 15 29.48 -55.02 -37.23
C GLY A 15 29.12 -55.88 -36.01
N LYS A 16 30.08 -56.21 -35.14
CA LYS A 16 29.85 -57.08 -33.99
C LYS A 16 28.98 -56.41 -32.92
N SER A 17 28.23 -57.22 -32.17
CA SER A 17 27.37 -56.70 -31.12
C SER A 17 28.19 -56.16 -29.94
N LEU A 18 27.63 -55.19 -29.19
CA LEU A 18 28.35 -54.53 -28.09
C LEU A 18 28.73 -55.49 -26.95
N SER A 19 27.97 -56.58 -26.79
CA SER A 19 28.24 -57.64 -25.80
C SER A 19 29.41 -58.52 -26.23
N GLU A 20 29.47 -58.92 -27.51
CA GLU A 20 30.59 -59.70 -28.04
C GLU A 20 31.91 -58.92 -28.01
N ILE A 21 31.87 -57.62 -28.31
CA ILE A 21 33.05 -56.74 -28.20
C ILE A 21 33.55 -56.66 -26.75
N ALA A 22 32.62 -56.62 -25.79
CA ALA A 22 32.94 -56.64 -24.38
C ALA A 22 33.64 -57.95 -23.94
N GLU A 23 33.16 -59.09 -24.43
CA GLU A 23 33.78 -60.39 -24.16
C GLU A 23 35.17 -60.51 -24.79
N ILE A 24 35.33 -60.12 -26.07
CA ILE A 24 36.61 -60.16 -26.79
C ILE A 24 37.67 -59.29 -26.11
N LEU A 25 37.28 -58.12 -25.59
CA LEU A 25 38.21 -57.17 -24.97
C LEU A 25 38.34 -57.36 -23.44
N GLY A 26 37.55 -58.25 -22.84
CA GLY A 26 37.50 -58.49 -21.40
C GLY A 26 37.02 -57.28 -20.59
N ILE A 27 36.04 -56.53 -21.11
CA ILE A 27 35.51 -55.30 -20.50
C ILE A 27 34.01 -55.46 -20.24
N SER A 28 33.46 -54.76 -19.24
CA SER A 28 32.02 -54.76 -19.04
C SER A 28 31.26 -54.20 -20.27
N PRO A 29 30.10 -54.79 -20.64
CA PRO A 29 29.28 -54.30 -21.75
C PRO A 29 28.70 -52.90 -21.49
N GLY A 30 28.64 -52.46 -20.23
CA GLY A 30 28.25 -51.10 -19.85
C GLY A 30 29.28 -50.06 -20.29
N THR A 31 30.57 -50.39 -20.19
CA THR A 31 31.65 -49.50 -20.62
C THR A 31 31.64 -49.30 -22.13
N VAL A 32 31.47 -50.38 -22.90
CA VAL A 32 31.40 -50.31 -24.38
C VAL A 32 30.18 -49.50 -24.82
N ARG A 33 29.03 -49.64 -24.15
CA ARG A 33 27.84 -48.80 -24.39
C ARG A 33 28.09 -47.32 -24.09
N SER A 34 28.77 -47.01 -22.98
CA SER A 34 29.14 -45.64 -22.62
C SER A 34 30.07 -45.01 -23.67
N TRP A 35 31.03 -45.77 -24.19
CA TRP A 35 31.91 -45.33 -25.28
C TRP A 35 31.16 -45.10 -26.57
N LYS A 36 30.25 -46.00 -26.96
CA LYS A 36 29.39 -45.80 -28.13
C LYS A 36 28.56 -44.52 -28.01
N SER A 37 27.91 -44.31 -26.85
CA SER A 37 27.06 -43.12 -26.62
C SER A 37 27.86 -41.81 -26.60
N ARG A 38 29.01 -41.77 -25.92
CA ARG A 38 29.87 -40.58 -25.86
C ARG A 38 30.59 -40.30 -27.18
N GLY A 39 30.96 -41.36 -27.90
CA GLY A 39 31.68 -41.29 -29.17
C GLY A 39 30.78 -41.19 -30.40
N GLY A 40 29.45 -41.25 -30.23
CA GLY A 40 28.48 -41.15 -31.32
C GLY A 40 28.57 -42.28 -32.35
N TRP A 41 29.08 -43.46 -31.99
CA TRP A 41 29.28 -44.53 -32.99
C TRP A 41 27.94 -45.04 -33.49
N GLY A 42 27.67 -44.87 -34.79
CA GLY A 42 26.43 -45.26 -35.45
C GLY A 42 25.22 -44.34 -35.23
N SER A 43 25.42 -43.07 -34.82
CA SER A 43 24.35 -42.06 -34.74
C SER A 43 24.69 -40.83 -35.57
N ASN A 44 23.85 -40.47 -36.55
CA ASN A 44 23.89 -39.19 -37.27
C ASN A 44 23.25 -38.03 -36.48
N VAL A 45 23.00 -38.20 -35.19
CA VAL A 45 22.37 -37.18 -34.35
C VAL A 45 23.19 -37.01 -33.08
N ALA A 46 23.86 -35.86 -32.96
CA ALA A 46 24.57 -35.44 -31.76
C ALA A 46 23.56 -35.30 -30.61
N THR A 47 23.50 -36.29 -29.72
CA THR A 47 22.66 -36.21 -28.53
C THR A 47 23.31 -35.24 -27.55
N GLN A 48 22.88 -33.97 -27.62
CA GLN A 48 23.23 -32.93 -26.66
C GLN A 48 22.88 -33.42 -25.25
N ARG A 49 23.88 -33.54 -24.38
CA ARG A 49 23.67 -33.83 -22.97
C ARG A 49 23.07 -32.60 -22.31
N ASN A 50 21.92 -32.76 -21.66
CA ASN A 50 21.44 -31.80 -20.68
C ASN A 50 22.47 -31.72 -19.54
N VAL A 51 23.32 -30.69 -19.57
CA VAL A 51 24.16 -30.31 -18.44
C VAL A 51 23.22 -30.02 -17.27
N ALA A 52 23.50 -30.63 -16.11
CA ALA A 52 22.71 -30.43 -14.91
C ALA A 52 22.54 -28.92 -14.64
N LYS A 53 21.32 -28.41 -14.82
CA LYS A 53 20.99 -27.04 -14.43
C LYS A 53 21.29 -26.92 -12.93
N LYS A 54 22.14 -25.95 -12.57
CA LYS A 54 22.28 -25.47 -11.19
C LYS A 54 20.87 -25.35 -10.63
N ARG A 55 20.57 -26.10 -9.56
CA ARG A 55 19.36 -25.87 -8.79
C ARG A 55 19.53 -24.51 -8.12
N CYS A 56 19.07 -23.45 -8.78
CA CYS A 56 18.60 -22.29 -8.05
C CYS A 56 17.48 -22.83 -7.15
N ASN A 57 17.62 -22.64 -5.84
CA ASN A 57 16.47 -22.75 -4.95
C ASN A 57 15.45 -21.74 -5.48
N ALA A 58 14.47 -22.23 -6.23
CA ALA A 58 13.28 -21.47 -6.51
C ALA A 58 12.70 -21.17 -5.13
N THR A 59 12.84 -19.91 -4.71
CA THR A 59 12.05 -19.33 -3.64
C THR A 59 10.63 -19.82 -3.90
N LYS A 60 10.09 -20.64 -2.99
CA LYS A 60 8.73 -21.15 -3.13
C LYS A 60 7.86 -19.93 -3.44
N GLU A 61 7.27 -19.88 -4.62
CA GLU A 61 6.18 -18.98 -4.88
C GLU A 61 5.18 -19.25 -3.76
N THR A 62 5.02 -18.27 -2.87
CA THR A 62 3.96 -18.28 -1.87
C THR A 62 2.68 -18.40 -2.64
N LYS A 63 2.11 -19.62 -2.70
CA LYS A 63 0.74 -19.82 -3.15
C LYS A 63 -0.11 -18.77 -2.43
N PRO A 64 -0.98 -18.03 -3.15
CA PRO A 64 -1.88 -17.11 -2.48
C PRO A 64 -2.61 -17.91 -1.41
N GLU A 65 -2.51 -17.46 -0.17
CA GLU A 65 -3.23 -18.08 0.94
C GLU A 65 -4.69 -18.21 0.50
N THR A 66 -5.17 -19.46 0.46
CA THR A 66 -6.59 -19.70 0.22
C THR A 66 -7.37 -18.86 1.22
N PRO A 67 -8.36 -18.06 0.77
CA PRO A 67 -9.09 -17.17 1.67
C PRO A 67 -9.59 -17.96 2.88
N PRO A 68 -9.44 -17.43 4.11
CA PRO A 68 -9.89 -18.12 5.32
C PRO A 68 -11.29 -18.66 5.13
N ALA A 69 -11.52 -19.94 5.45
CA ALA A 69 -12.80 -20.62 5.22
C ALA A 69 -13.97 -19.84 5.84
N GLU A 70 -13.74 -19.23 7.00
CA GLU A 70 -14.68 -18.35 7.72
C GLU A 70 -15.17 -17.14 6.91
N LEU A 71 -14.39 -16.65 5.94
CA LEU A 71 -14.77 -15.55 5.04
C LEU A 71 -15.38 -16.03 3.71
N VAL A 72 -15.17 -17.29 3.34
CA VAL A 72 -15.66 -17.90 2.10
C VAL A 72 -17.04 -18.53 2.27
N GLU A 73 -17.27 -19.22 3.39
CA GLU A 73 -18.54 -19.88 3.71
C GLU A 73 -19.78 -18.95 3.76
N PRO A 74 -19.70 -17.66 4.17
CA PRO A 74 -20.86 -16.79 4.20
C PRO A 74 -21.21 -16.12 2.85
N LEU A 75 -20.38 -16.27 1.80
CA LEU A 75 -20.51 -15.57 0.51
C LEU A 75 -21.02 -16.49 -0.60
N THR A 76 -21.95 -16.00 -1.41
CA THR A 76 -22.36 -16.71 -2.64
C THR A 76 -21.27 -16.64 -3.70
N GLU A 77 -21.24 -17.61 -4.63
CA GLU A 77 -20.26 -17.65 -5.74
C GLU A 77 -20.28 -16.36 -6.57
N ASN A 78 -21.49 -15.84 -6.85
CA ASN A 78 -21.65 -14.57 -7.56
C ASN A 78 -21.12 -13.38 -6.75
N GLU A 79 -21.34 -13.32 -5.43
CA GLU A 79 -20.79 -12.24 -4.59
C GLU A 79 -19.27 -12.31 -4.52
N ARG A 80 -18.70 -13.51 -4.49
CA ARG A 80 -17.24 -13.72 -4.57
C ARG A 80 -16.68 -13.22 -5.90
N LEU A 81 -17.28 -13.64 -7.01
CA LEU A 81 -16.88 -13.20 -8.35
C LEU A 81 -17.02 -11.68 -8.50
N PHE A 82 -18.09 -11.10 -7.95
CA PHE A 82 -18.28 -9.65 -7.88
C PHE A 82 -17.13 -8.96 -7.16
N CYS A 83 -16.72 -9.47 -6.00
CA CYS A 83 -15.59 -8.90 -5.25
C CYS A 83 -14.26 -9.00 -6.02
N GLU A 84 -14.00 -10.12 -6.69
CA GLU A 84 -12.79 -10.32 -7.49
C GLU A 84 -12.74 -9.37 -8.69
N VAL A 85 -13.85 -9.24 -9.44
CA VAL A 85 -13.97 -8.32 -10.58
C VAL A 85 -13.90 -6.86 -10.12
N TYR A 86 -14.57 -6.52 -9.02
CA TYR A 86 -14.53 -5.19 -8.42
C TYR A 86 -13.12 -4.84 -7.93
N SER A 87 -12.38 -5.80 -7.36
CA SER A 87 -11.01 -5.55 -6.91
C SER A 87 -10.08 -5.16 -8.05
N ARG A 88 -10.33 -5.64 -9.28
CA ARG A 88 -9.58 -5.27 -10.48
C ARG A 88 -10.01 -3.92 -11.06
N ASN A 89 -11.31 -3.73 -11.27
CA ASN A 89 -11.81 -2.56 -12.04
C ASN A 89 -12.12 -1.34 -11.15
N LYS A 90 -12.25 -1.54 -9.83
CA LYS A 90 -12.72 -0.56 -8.82
C LYS A 90 -14.03 0.16 -9.15
N ASN A 91 -14.79 -0.36 -10.12
CA ASN A 91 -16.08 0.14 -10.55
C ASN A 91 -17.18 -0.88 -10.20
N ALA A 92 -18.10 -0.48 -9.31
CA ALA A 92 -19.13 -1.35 -8.76
C ALA A 92 -20.18 -1.74 -9.81
N THR A 93 -20.67 -0.78 -10.58
CA THR A 93 -21.74 -1.00 -11.56
C THR A 93 -21.27 -1.91 -12.69
N GLN A 94 -20.05 -1.69 -13.17
CA GLN A 94 -19.41 -2.54 -14.18
C GLN A 94 -19.11 -3.94 -13.67
N ALA A 95 -18.65 -4.08 -12.42
CA ALA A 95 -18.43 -5.39 -11.82
C ALA A 95 -19.73 -6.18 -11.69
N TYR A 96 -20.81 -5.52 -11.23
CA TYR A 96 -22.12 -6.14 -11.08
C TYR A 96 -22.70 -6.57 -12.43
N LEU A 97 -22.60 -5.70 -13.44
CA LEU A 97 -23.04 -5.99 -14.80
C LEU A 97 -22.37 -7.24 -15.39
N LYS A 98 -21.05 -7.38 -15.19
CA LYS A 98 -20.27 -8.52 -15.68
C LYS A 98 -20.63 -9.85 -15.01
N VAL A 99 -21.02 -9.80 -13.74
CA VAL A 99 -21.29 -10.99 -12.93
C VAL A 99 -22.74 -11.45 -13.04
N TYR A 100 -23.68 -10.52 -12.94
CA TYR A 100 -25.10 -10.82 -12.86
C TYR A 100 -25.84 -10.64 -14.20
N GLY A 101 -25.22 -10.03 -15.22
CA GLY A 101 -25.81 -9.88 -16.55
C GLY A 101 -27.11 -9.07 -16.60
N CYS A 102 -27.32 -8.16 -15.64
CA CYS A 102 -28.56 -7.39 -15.50
C CYS A 102 -28.56 -6.10 -16.34
N THR A 103 -29.67 -5.35 -16.34
CA THR A 103 -29.73 -4.03 -16.99
C THR A 103 -28.89 -3.00 -16.22
N TYR A 104 -28.41 -1.97 -16.92
CA TYR A 104 -27.55 -0.94 -16.34
C TYR A 104 -28.17 -0.24 -15.11
N ASN A 105 -29.45 0.14 -15.20
CA ASN A 105 -30.15 0.83 -14.12
C ASN A 105 -30.25 -0.04 -12.85
N SER A 106 -30.56 -1.33 -13.03
CA SER A 106 -30.63 -2.30 -11.93
C SER A 106 -29.25 -2.60 -11.34
N ALA A 107 -28.21 -2.67 -12.20
CA ALA A 107 -26.83 -2.83 -11.77
C ALA A 107 -26.37 -1.65 -10.90
N MET A 108 -26.79 -0.43 -11.24
CA MET A 108 -26.35 0.77 -10.54
C MET A 108 -26.82 0.80 -9.08
N THR A 109 -28.09 0.51 -8.83
CA THR A 109 -28.64 0.47 -7.46
C THR A 109 -28.09 -0.73 -6.69
N SER A 110 -28.22 -1.93 -7.27
CA SER A 110 -27.87 -3.19 -6.61
C SER A 110 -26.38 -3.32 -6.29
N ALA A 111 -25.50 -2.75 -7.13
CA ALA A 111 -24.06 -2.78 -6.89
C ALA A 111 -23.65 -2.02 -5.63
N TYR A 112 -24.24 -0.85 -5.38
CA TYR A 112 -23.97 -0.08 -4.16
C TYR A 112 -24.52 -0.78 -2.92
N ASP A 113 -25.70 -1.39 -3.03
CA ASP A 113 -26.28 -2.18 -1.94
C ASP A 113 -25.41 -3.40 -1.60
N ASN A 114 -24.85 -4.08 -2.61
CA ASN A 114 -23.88 -5.15 -2.38
C ASN A 114 -22.63 -4.67 -1.63
N LEU A 115 -22.07 -3.50 -1.98
CA LEU A 115 -20.90 -2.96 -1.26
C LEU A 115 -21.19 -2.59 0.20
N ARG A 116 -22.45 -2.32 0.56
CA ARG A 116 -22.87 -2.03 1.94
C ARG A 116 -22.99 -3.29 2.79
N LYS A 117 -23.17 -4.48 2.19
CA LYS A 117 -23.27 -5.74 2.93
C LYS A 117 -21.97 -6.00 3.73
N PRO A 118 -22.06 -6.29 5.04
CA PRO A 118 -20.88 -6.43 5.90
C PRO A 118 -19.97 -7.59 5.46
N LYS A 119 -20.56 -8.69 4.98
CA LYS A 119 -19.83 -9.86 4.47
C LYS A 119 -18.96 -9.52 3.25
N ILE A 120 -19.51 -8.76 2.30
CA ILE A 120 -18.79 -8.30 1.10
C ILE A 120 -17.68 -7.33 1.49
N LYS A 121 -17.97 -6.40 2.42
CA LYS A 121 -16.96 -5.46 2.94
C LYS A 121 -15.80 -6.18 3.62
N ALA A 122 -16.06 -7.23 4.40
CA ALA A 122 -15.04 -8.05 5.04
C ALA A 122 -14.15 -8.76 4.01
N TYR A 123 -14.75 -9.39 2.99
CA TYR A 123 -13.99 -10.06 1.92
C TYR A 123 -13.17 -9.07 1.07
N LEU A 124 -13.71 -7.88 0.77
CA LEU A 124 -12.94 -6.83 0.10
C LEU A 124 -11.78 -6.31 0.94
N ASN A 125 -11.94 -6.19 2.26
CA ASN A 125 -10.85 -5.81 3.16
C ASN A 125 -9.76 -6.89 3.21
N TYR A 126 -10.15 -8.16 3.19
CA TYR A 126 -9.23 -9.28 3.04
C TYR A 126 -8.46 -9.19 1.71
N LEU A 127 -9.14 -9.02 0.57
CA LEU A 127 -8.48 -8.87 -0.73
C LEU A 127 -7.52 -7.67 -0.76
N ARG A 128 -7.89 -6.54 -0.14
CA ARG A 128 -6.99 -5.39 0.00
C ARG A 128 -5.78 -5.70 0.88
N LYS A 129 -5.96 -6.46 1.95
CA LYS A 129 -4.87 -6.88 2.84
C LYS A 129 -3.89 -7.77 2.08
N CYS A 130 -4.37 -8.79 1.38
CA CYS A 130 -3.53 -9.66 0.54
C CYS A 130 -2.83 -8.86 -0.57
N GLN A 131 -3.50 -7.90 -1.20
CA GLN A 131 -2.88 -7.01 -2.19
C GLN A 131 -1.75 -6.17 -1.58
N ARG A 132 -1.94 -5.60 -0.39
CA ARG A 132 -0.89 -4.84 0.30
C ARG A 132 0.29 -5.71 0.70
N GLU A 133 0.02 -6.90 1.23
CA GLU A 133 1.05 -7.87 1.61
C GLU A 133 1.83 -8.37 0.40
N ALA A 134 1.16 -8.65 -0.72
CA ALA A 134 1.82 -9.01 -1.97
C ALA A 134 2.68 -7.89 -2.55
N MET A 135 2.28 -6.63 -2.39
CA MET A 135 3.07 -5.47 -2.79
C MET A 135 4.16 -5.11 -1.76
N ASN A 136 4.11 -5.66 -0.54
CA ASN A 136 4.95 -5.32 0.61
C ASN A 136 5.09 -3.80 0.86
N LEU A 137 4.10 -3.00 0.45
CA LEU A 137 4.17 -1.54 0.49
C LEU A 137 4.05 -1.06 1.93
N GLN A 138 5.08 -0.40 2.42
CA GLN A 138 5.13 0.22 3.73
C GLN A 138 4.77 1.72 3.62
N PRO A 139 4.28 2.34 4.72
CA PRO A 139 4.05 3.79 4.73
C PRO A 139 5.31 4.60 4.39
N ILE A 140 6.49 4.11 4.79
CA ILE A 140 7.77 4.76 4.53
C ILE A 140 8.08 4.89 3.04
N ASP A 141 7.68 3.90 2.22
CA ASP A 141 7.92 3.90 0.77
C ASP A 141 7.20 5.07 0.08
N ILE A 142 6.03 5.46 0.61
CA ILE A 142 5.27 6.62 0.13
C ILE A 142 6.02 7.91 0.49
N VAL A 143 6.57 7.99 1.70
CA VAL A 143 7.35 9.15 2.13
C VAL A 143 8.61 9.29 1.27
N GLU A 144 9.34 8.20 1.03
CA GLU A 144 10.52 8.17 0.16
C GLU A 144 10.19 8.65 -1.25
N ARG A 145 9.06 8.20 -1.82
CA ARG A 145 8.58 8.67 -3.12
C ARG A 145 8.38 10.19 -3.14
N PHE A 146 7.74 10.76 -2.11
CA PHE A 146 7.58 12.22 -2.02
C PHE A 146 8.89 12.96 -1.77
N MET A 147 9.84 12.36 -1.04
CA MET A 147 11.19 12.93 -0.88
C MET A 147 11.93 13.01 -2.22
N HIS A 148 11.88 11.96 -3.04
CA HIS A 148 12.49 11.99 -4.38
C HIS A 148 11.88 13.09 -5.26
N ILE A 149 10.56 13.30 -5.20
CA ILE A 149 9.90 14.40 -5.93
C ILE A 149 10.32 15.78 -5.40
N ALA A 150 10.39 15.92 -4.07
CA ALA A 150 10.71 17.17 -3.42
C ALA A 150 12.16 17.62 -3.67
N PHE A 151 13.10 16.68 -3.68
CA PHE A 151 14.53 16.97 -3.80
C PHE A 151 15.10 16.74 -5.21
N ALA A 152 14.29 16.31 -6.18
CA ALA A 152 14.74 16.21 -7.57
C ALA A 152 15.14 17.58 -8.12
N ASP A 153 16.32 17.64 -8.74
CA ASP A 153 16.81 18.81 -9.45
C ASP A 153 16.75 18.60 -10.97
N MET A 154 16.49 19.67 -11.72
CA MET A 154 16.37 19.62 -13.19
C MET A 154 17.71 19.28 -13.86
N THR A 155 18.82 19.61 -13.20
CA THR A 155 20.19 19.38 -13.68
C THR A 155 20.55 17.89 -13.78
N ASP A 156 19.82 17.02 -13.09
CA ASP A 156 20.01 15.56 -13.17
C ASP A 156 19.46 14.98 -14.48
N PHE A 157 18.51 15.68 -15.12
CA PHE A 157 17.77 15.19 -16.29
C PHE A 157 18.26 15.81 -17.61
N VAL A 158 18.79 17.02 -17.55
CA VAL A 158 19.04 17.86 -18.72
C VAL A 158 20.42 18.49 -18.66
N ASP A 159 21.19 18.29 -19.73
CA ASP A 159 22.39 19.06 -20.02
C ASP A 159 22.02 20.22 -20.95
N TYR A 160 22.25 21.43 -20.49
CA TYR A 160 22.01 22.65 -21.26
C TYR A 160 23.25 23.53 -21.28
N GLY A 161 23.39 24.31 -22.34
CA GLY A 161 24.50 25.23 -22.51
C GLY A 161 24.55 25.79 -23.91
N THR A 162 25.65 26.47 -24.25
CA THR A 162 25.83 27.11 -25.54
C THR A 162 26.89 26.34 -26.33
N LYS A 163 26.57 25.94 -27.56
CA LYS A 163 27.51 25.32 -28.51
C LYS A 163 27.81 26.28 -29.64
N VAL A 164 29.10 26.47 -29.91
CA VAL A 164 29.58 27.24 -31.06
C VAL A 164 29.54 26.33 -32.28
N ILE A 165 28.59 26.59 -33.19
CA ILE A 165 28.45 25.83 -34.43
C ILE A 165 29.11 26.65 -35.56
N PRO A 166 30.08 26.10 -36.31
CA PRO A 166 30.64 26.79 -37.46
C PRO A 166 29.59 26.87 -38.58
N ILE A 167 29.36 28.07 -39.11
CA ILE A 167 28.59 28.28 -40.33
C ILE A 167 29.51 27.95 -41.50
N ILE A 168 29.11 26.97 -42.30
CA ILE A 168 29.83 26.54 -43.50
C ILE A 168 29.11 27.14 -44.71
N ASP A 169 29.83 27.90 -45.54
CA ASP A 169 29.30 28.40 -46.81
C ASP A 169 29.09 27.24 -47.81
N GLY A 170 28.30 27.48 -48.87
CA GLY A 170 28.02 26.48 -49.91
C GLY A 170 29.25 25.88 -50.61
N GLU A 171 30.45 26.46 -50.42
CA GLU A 171 31.75 25.98 -50.92
C GLU A 171 32.58 25.22 -49.86
N GLY A 172 32.04 24.95 -48.67
CA GLY A 172 32.72 24.18 -47.63
C GLY A 172 33.73 24.98 -46.77
N LYS A 173 33.80 26.30 -46.94
CA LYS A 173 34.64 27.19 -46.11
C LYS A 173 33.88 27.66 -44.87
N VAL A 174 34.58 27.74 -43.73
CA VAL A 174 34.01 28.24 -42.47
C VAL A 174 33.87 29.77 -42.57
N ALA A 175 32.63 30.23 -42.71
CA ALA A 175 32.27 31.64 -42.94
C ALA A 175 32.06 32.42 -41.65
N GLY A 176 31.89 31.72 -40.53
CA GLY A 176 31.72 32.30 -39.20
C GLY A 176 31.34 31.25 -38.18
N SER A 177 31.07 31.69 -36.95
CA SER A 177 30.58 30.83 -35.87
C SER A 177 29.32 31.45 -35.26
N THR A 178 28.28 30.64 -35.05
CA THR A 178 27.10 31.05 -34.30
C THR A 178 26.99 30.25 -33.03
N GLU A 179 26.76 30.94 -31.94
CA GLU A 179 26.38 30.36 -30.65
C GLU A 179 24.90 29.98 -30.71
N ARG A 180 24.61 28.69 -30.51
CA ARG A 180 23.24 28.22 -30.26
C ARG A 180 23.17 27.52 -28.92
N ASP A 181 22.12 27.85 -28.18
CA ASP A 181 21.77 27.11 -26.99
C ASP A 181 21.28 25.70 -27.36
N PHE A 182 21.77 24.71 -26.63
CA PHE A 182 21.33 23.34 -26.76
C PHE A 182 20.69 22.88 -25.47
N LEU A 183 19.69 22.01 -25.62
CA LEU A 183 19.01 21.30 -24.56
C LEU A 183 19.10 19.82 -24.91
N GLN A 184 19.85 19.05 -24.14
CA GLN A 184 20.05 17.63 -24.38
C GLN A 184 19.64 16.85 -23.14
N PHE A 185 18.77 15.85 -23.31
CA PHE A 185 18.46 14.94 -22.21
C PHE A 185 19.61 13.96 -21.99
N ARG A 186 19.82 13.63 -20.72
CA ARG A 186 20.67 12.50 -20.36
C ARG A 186 20.00 11.19 -20.74
N ASP A 187 20.81 10.15 -20.85
CA ASP A 187 20.30 8.82 -21.19
C ASP A 187 19.35 8.31 -20.11
N SER A 188 18.28 7.67 -20.56
CA SER A 188 17.24 7.04 -19.74
C SER A 188 17.79 6.10 -18.66
N GLN A 189 18.95 5.46 -18.90
CA GLN A 189 19.57 4.56 -17.93
C GLN A 189 20.18 5.27 -16.72
N MET A 190 20.49 6.56 -16.86
CA MET A 190 21.16 7.38 -15.85
C MET A 190 20.20 8.31 -15.11
N VAL A 191 18.91 8.27 -15.46
CA VAL A 191 17.91 9.23 -15.01
C VAL A 191 16.75 8.50 -14.33
N ASP A 192 16.32 8.98 -13.17
CA ASP A 192 15.12 8.46 -12.50
C ASP A 192 13.86 8.97 -13.19
N GLY A 193 13.33 8.17 -14.12
CA GLY A 193 12.07 8.46 -14.80
C GLY A 193 10.86 8.58 -13.88
N GLY A 194 10.97 8.14 -12.62
CA GLY A 194 9.92 8.22 -11.63
C GLY A 194 9.40 9.64 -11.41
N VAL A 195 10.27 10.66 -11.40
CA VAL A 195 9.89 12.04 -11.06
C VAL A 195 9.36 12.84 -12.26
N ILE A 196 9.44 12.25 -13.45
CA ILE A 196 9.04 12.91 -14.70
C ILE A 196 7.52 12.83 -14.86
N LYS A 197 6.86 13.98 -14.95
CA LYS A 197 5.42 14.09 -15.18
C LYS A 197 5.08 14.01 -16.66
N GLU A 198 5.84 14.68 -17.52
CA GLU A 198 5.56 14.75 -18.95
C GLU A 198 6.82 15.05 -19.77
N VAL A 199 6.95 14.40 -20.92
CA VAL A 199 7.98 14.68 -21.94
C VAL A 199 7.27 15.02 -23.26
N ARG A 200 7.59 16.17 -23.85
CA ARG A 200 7.04 16.62 -25.13
C ARG A 200 8.16 16.81 -26.16
N GLN A 201 7.92 16.35 -27.38
CA GLN A 201 8.76 16.65 -28.53
C GLN A 201 7.97 17.58 -29.47
N THR A 202 8.52 18.76 -29.73
CA THR A 202 7.94 19.76 -30.64
C THR A 202 8.90 19.99 -31.81
N GLN A 203 8.43 20.67 -32.86
CA GLN A 203 9.27 21.01 -34.02
C GLN A 203 10.47 21.91 -33.65
N GLN A 204 10.37 22.65 -32.54
CA GLN A 204 11.40 23.58 -32.06
C GLN A 204 12.31 23.00 -31.00
N GLY A 205 12.04 21.79 -30.50
CA GLY A 205 12.84 21.15 -29.45
C GLY A 205 12.02 20.27 -28.52
N MET A 206 12.64 19.87 -27.42
CA MET A 206 12.01 19.01 -26.43
C MET A 206 11.73 19.77 -25.13
N ALA A 207 10.65 19.43 -24.45
CA ALA A 207 10.28 20.00 -23.16
C ALA A 207 10.03 18.87 -22.16
N ILE A 208 10.55 19.03 -20.94
CA ILE A 208 10.32 18.13 -19.81
C ILE A 208 9.61 18.87 -18.69
N LYS A 209 8.67 18.18 -18.05
CA LYS A 209 7.97 18.66 -16.87
C LYS A 209 8.14 17.64 -15.76
N LEU A 210 8.62 18.09 -14.62
CA LEU A 210 8.72 17.28 -13.40
C LEU A 210 7.41 17.33 -12.60
N GLU A 211 7.27 16.41 -11.65
CA GLU A 211 6.20 16.45 -10.65
C GLU A 211 6.30 17.72 -9.77
N SER A 212 5.19 18.07 -9.11
CA SER A 212 5.08 19.31 -8.34
C SER A 212 5.90 19.24 -7.05
N ARG A 213 7.07 19.88 -7.04
CA ARG A 213 7.93 20.00 -5.86
C ARG A 213 7.20 20.62 -4.66
N MET A 214 6.41 21.66 -4.92
CA MET A 214 5.65 22.37 -3.88
C MET A 214 4.63 21.48 -3.18
N ASP A 215 3.90 20.67 -3.95
CA ASP A 215 2.89 19.77 -3.40
C ASP A 215 3.54 18.64 -2.59
N ALA A 216 4.67 18.11 -3.05
CA ALA A 216 5.45 17.11 -2.33
C ALA A 216 6.01 17.65 -1.02
N LEU A 217 6.59 18.86 -1.03
CA LEU A 217 7.11 19.52 0.18
C LEU A 217 5.99 19.83 1.18
N LYS A 218 4.84 20.30 0.71
CA LYS A 218 3.68 20.53 1.57
C LYS A 218 3.17 19.23 2.19
N TRP A 219 3.05 18.17 1.40
CA TRP A 219 2.65 16.86 1.91
C TRP A 219 3.63 16.35 2.97
N LEU A 220 4.94 16.50 2.74
CA LEU A 220 5.97 16.13 3.71
C LEU A 220 5.91 17.00 4.98
N SER A 221 5.67 18.31 4.86
CA SER A 221 5.53 19.19 6.03
C SER A 221 4.33 18.82 6.89
N ASP A 222 3.22 18.46 6.25
CA ASP A 222 2.00 18.02 6.92
C ASP A 222 2.21 16.66 7.59
N TYR A 223 2.93 15.73 6.92
CA TYR A 223 3.26 14.40 7.45
C TYR A 223 4.18 14.45 8.66
N PHE A 224 5.18 15.33 8.66
CA PHE A 224 6.13 15.49 9.77
C PHE A 224 5.72 16.53 10.82
N GLU A 225 4.59 17.21 10.63
CA GLU A 225 4.11 18.29 11.52
C GLU A 225 5.19 19.36 11.80
N MET A 226 6.04 19.62 10.81
CA MET A 226 7.16 20.57 10.94
C MET A 226 6.69 22.02 10.97
N ASN A 227 5.50 22.28 10.42
CA ASN A 227 4.88 23.59 10.48
C ASN A 227 4.29 23.81 11.88
N PRO A 228 4.72 24.85 12.63
CA PRO A 228 4.16 25.14 13.94
C PRO A 228 2.63 25.34 13.91
N ALA A 229 2.07 25.79 12.78
CA ALA A 229 0.63 25.93 12.61
C ALA A 229 -0.13 24.59 12.65
N ASP A 230 0.47 23.48 12.20
CA ASP A 230 -0.19 22.18 12.15
C ASP A 230 -0.24 21.48 13.51
N LYS A 231 0.79 21.67 14.35
CA LYS A 231 0.73 21.25 15.77
C LYS A 231 -0.44 21.92 16.50
N HIS A 232 -0.59 23.24 16.31
CA HIS A 232 -1.71 23.99 16.87
C HIS A 232 -3.05 23.51 16.31
N LYS A 233 -3.12 23.17 15.02
CA LYS A 233 -4.34 22.66 14.41
C LYS A 233 -4.78 21.32 15.02
N GLN A 234 -3.87 20.37 15.19
CA GLN A 234 -4.19 19.10 15.85
C GLN A 234 -4.60 19.28 17.31
N GLU A 235 -3.94 20.18 18.03
CA GLU A 235 -4.31 20.49 19.41
C GLU A 235 -5.70 21.14 19.48
N ILE A 236 -6.01 22.04 18.56
CA ILE A 236 -7.34 22.63 18.41
C ILE A 236 -8.38 21.55 18.08
N ASP A 237 -8.09 20.64 17.15
CA ASP A 237 -8.99 19.56 16.77
C ASP A 237 -9.24 18.59 17.94
N LYS A 238 -8.20 18.24 18.70
CA LYS A 238 -8.32 17.45 19.94
C LYS A 238 -9.18 18.15 20.98
N ARG A 239 -8.90 19.43 21.28
CA ARG A 239 -9.69 20.23 22.21
C ARG A 239 -11.14 20.36 21.75
N ARG A 240 -11.38 20.49 20.44
CA ARG A 240 -12.73 20.54 19.87
C ARG A 240 -13.47 19.21 20.06
N LEU A 241 -12.82 18.09 19.81
CA LEU A 241 -13.37 16.75 20.06
C LEU A 241 -13.63 16.52 21.55
N GLU A 242 -12.75 16.96 22.44
CA GLU A 242 -12.94 16.91 23.89
C GLU A 242 -14.17 17.72 24.32
N ILE A 243 -14.34 18.93 23.79
CA ILE A 243 -15.52 19.76 24.03
C ILE A 243 -16.79 19.05 23.53
N GLU A 244 -16.74 18.41 22.35
CA GLU A 244 -17.88 17.68 21.79
C GLU A 244 -18.23 16.44 22.62
N LEU A 245 -17.23 15.68 23.08
CA LEU A 245 -17.42 14.56 24.00
C LEU A 245 -18.00 15.01 25.34
N LEU A 246 -17.51 16.11 25.90
CA LEU A 246 -18.04 16.68 27.14
C LEU A 246 -19.49 17.13 26.99
N LYS A 247 -19.84 17.78 25.87
CA LYS A 247 -21.24 18.15 25.57
C LYS A 247 -22.14 16.93 25.38
N ALA A 248 -21.65 15.89 24.71
CA ALA A 248 -22.39 14.64 24.57
C ALA A 248 -22.61 13.97 25.95
N GLN A 249 -21.57 13.91 26.78
CA GLN A 249 -21.66 13.38 28.14
C GLN A 249 -22.59 14.20 29.04
N SER A 250 -22.55 15.54 28.98
CA SER A 250 -23.46 16.39 29.75
C SER A 250 -24.90 16.20 29.30
N SER A 251 -25.16 16.13 27.99
CA SER A 251 -26.51 15.87 27.47
C SER A 251 -27.08 14.51 27.90
N ILE A 252 -26.23 13.50 28.04
CA ILE A 252 -26.61 12.17 28.55
C ILE A 252 -26.88 12.22 30.06
N LYS A 253 -26.11 13.03 30.82
CA LYS A 253 -26.29 13.21 32.26
C LYS A 253 -27.60 13.96 32.56
N ASP A 254 -27.95 14.96 31.75
CA ASP A 254 -29.23 15.69 31.84
C ASP A 254 -30.45 14.83 31.48
N THR A 255 -30.28 13.72 30.73
CA THR A 255 -31.36 12.75 30.48
C THR A 255 -31.46 11.62 31.51
N GLY A 256 -30.42 11.44 32.33
CA GLY A 256 -30.34 10.39 33.35
C GLY A 256 -30.58 10.89 34.78
N GLU A 257 -30.64 12.20 35.00
CA GLU A 257 -31.11 12.76 36.26
C GLU A 257 -32.64 12.71 36.24
N SER A 258 -33.15 11.78 37.04
CA SER A 258 -34.56 11.63 37.31
C SER A 258 -35.13 13.00 37.65
N THR A 259 -36.04 13.50 36.82
CA THR A 259 -37.16 14.28 37.34
C THR A 259 -37.86 13.36 38.33
N ILE A 260 -37.36 13.30 39.57
CA ILE A 260 -38.23 13.08 40.71
C ILE A 260 -39.29 14.16 40.49
N PRO A 261 -40.55 13.80 40.21
CA PRO A 261 -41.59 14.81 40.17
C PRO A 261 -41.46 15.56 41.50
N ASP A 262 -41.48 16.88 41.45
CA ASP A 262 -41.57 17.65 42.69
C ASP A 262 -42.90 17.27 43.33
N ASP A 263 -42.89 16.26 44.21
CA ASP A 263 -44.06 15.58 44.77
C ASP A 263 -44.80 16.48 45.79
N GLY A 264 -44.63 17.80 45.72
CA GLY A 264 -45.20 18.78 46.63
C GLY A 264 -44.72 18.62 48.08
N PHE A 265 -43.78 17.72 48.34
CA PHE A 265 -43.29 17.43 49.69
C PHE A 265 -42.57 18.64 50.31
N ALA A 266 -41.78 19.37 49.53
CA ALA A 266 -41.13 20.60 49.99
C ALA A 266 -42.14 21.72 50.30
N GLU A 267 -43.23 21.80 49.52
CA GLU A 267 -44.30 22.78 49.72
C GLU A 267 -45.18 22.43 50.93
N ALA A 268 -45.44 21.13 51.16
CA ALA A 268 -46.12 20.63 52.35
C ALA A 268 -45.29 20.83 53.63
N LEU A 269 -43.96 20.68 53.56
CA LEU A 269 -43.06 20.90 54.71
C LEU A 269 -42.94 22.39 55.09
N ASN A 270 -42.88 23.29 54.11
CA ASN A 270 -42.91 24.73 54.37
C ASN A 270 -44.27 25.22 54.88
N SER A 271 -45.37 24.61 54.42
CA SER A 271 -46.71 24.83 54.96
C SER A 271 -46.82 24.36 56.42
N GLN A 272 -46.32 23.16 56.75
CA GLN A 272 -46.27 22.66 58.13
C GLN A 272 -45.34 23.50 59.02
N ALA A 273 -44.22 23.99 58.50
CA ALA A 273 -43.35 24.89 59.26
C ALA A 273 -44.07 26.20 59.59
N ALA A 274 -44.88 26.76 58.68
CA ALA A 274 -45.66 27.96 58.97
C ALA A 274 -46.67 27.75 60.12
N ASP A 275 -47.26 26.56 60.25
CA ASP A 275 -48.18 26.20 61.35
C ASP A 275 -47.45 25.91 62.68
N VAL A 276 -46.27 25.29 62.66
CA VAL A 276 -45.52 24.94 63.89
C VAL A 276 -44.86 26.16 64.54
N TRP A 277 -44.57 27.20 63.77
CA TRP A 277 -43.93 28.44 64.27
C TRP A 277 -44.93 29.58 64.54
N GLN A 278 -46.24 29.37 64.38
CA GLN A 278 -47.26 30.39 64.67
C GLN A 278 -47.66 30.48 66.15
N ASP A 279 -47.50 29.41 66.92
CA ASP A 279 -47.84 29.38 68.35
C ASP A 279 -46.58 29.29 69.23
N GLY A 280 -45.75 30.34 69.13
CA GLY A 280 -44.70 30.63 70.10
C GLY A 280 -45.13 31.79 70.98
N ASP A 281 -45.97 31.51 71.98
CA ASP A 281 -46.23 32.41 73.11
C ASP A 281 -44.90 32.83 73.72
N ASN A 282 -44.41 34.02 73.34
CA ASN A 282 -43.24 34.63 73.92
C ASN A 282 -43.64 35.31 75.24
N ALA A 283 -44.05 34.48 76.18
CA ALA A 283 -44.36 34.87 77.55
C ALA A 283 -43.77 33.82 78.49
N ASN A 284 -42.46 33.90 78.71
CA ASN A 284 -41.91 33.43 79.98
C ASN A 284 -41.24 34.62 80.69
N PRO A 285 -41.79 35.07 81.84
CA PRO A 285 -41.18 36.05 82.71
C PRO A 285 -40.09 35.39 83.58
N ASP A 286 -39.25 36.25 84.14
CA ASP A 286 -38.48 36.01 85.36
C ASP A 286 -37.12 35.31 85.20
N TRP A 287 -36.06 36.11 85.04
CA TRP A 287 -34.73 35.94 85.67
C TRP A 287 -34.07 37.33 85.74
N GLU A 288 -34.48 38.13 86.74
CA GLU A 288 -33.70 39.26 87.25
C GLU A 288 -32.51 38.77 88.10
N GLU A 289 -31.56 39.69 88.29
CA GLU A 289 -30.41 39.67 89.22
C GLU A 289 -29.14 38.93 88.75
N GLN A 290 -27.93 39.51 88.75
CA GLN A 290 -27.36 40.57 89.59
C GLN A 290 -26.25 41.31 88.83
N ASN A 291 -26.16 42.63 89.04
CA ASN A 291 -24.94 43.40 88.82
C ASN A 291 -23.92 42.98 89.87
N ASP A 292 -22.65 42.83 89.48
CA ASP A 292 -21.54 43.13 90.37
C ASP A 292 -20.33 43.60 89.56
N ASP A 293 -19.76 44.67 90.07
CA ASP A 293 -18.62 45.42 89.57
C ASP A 293 -17.39 44.54 89.30
N LEU A 294 -16.50 44.98 88.40
CA LEU A 294 -15.12 45.30 88.76
C LEU A 294 -14.30 45.81 87.56
N ASP A 295 -13.78 47.00 87.78
CA ASP A 295 -12.74 47.72 87.06
C ASP A 295 -11.49 46.89 86.71
N LYS A 296 -10.85 47.30 85.59
CA LYS A 296 -9.40 47.43 85.34
C LYS A 296 -8.48 46.21 85.54
N ASP A 297 -7.78 45.81 84.49
CA ASP A 297 -6.51 46.43 84.01
C ASP A 297 -6.22 46.00 82.56
#